data_AF-A0A2J6Q852-F1
#
_entry.id   AF-A0A2J6Q852-F1
#
_cell.length_a   1.000
_cell.length_b   1.000
_cell.length_c   1.000
_cell.angle_alpha   90.00
_cell.angle_beta   90.00
_cell.angle_gamma   90.00
#
_symmetry.space_group_name_H-M   'P 1'
#
loop_
_entity.id
_entity.type
_entity.pdbx_description
1 polymer ?
#
loop_
_entity_poly.entity_id
_entity_poly.type
_entity_poly.pdbx_seq_one_letter_code
_entity_poly.pdbx_strand_id
1 'polypeptide(L)'
;MSALGLGFDYPYIRWVIHTSTPDKATAFAQEYSRASHQEAIQLYLSQQYCSRGVLSQFLDSEPYWRWCMADDMACQVCQVPYSEARPAGVPFSLAAAASAVFTGPEEVLRQGYAQEQARSRYEQDLELALGSCLYCRAMGQPFDHAAIRCAQRFDWIRAKKTVLVACHKQGKYWIAPYMACW
;
A
#
# COMPACT_ATOMS: atom_id res chain seq x y z
N MET A 1 -21.22 11.97 21.30
CA MET A 1 -22.55 11.75 20.68
C MET A 1 -22.39 11.65 19.17
N SER A 2 -22.47 10.43 18.65
CA SER A 2 -23.26 10.09 17.46
C SER A 2 -23.19 8.58 17.35
N ALA A 3 -24.32 7.96 17.70
CA ALA A 3 -24.57 6.56 17.45
C ALA A 3 -24.72 6.35 15.94
N LEU A 4 -23.98 5.40 15.40
CA LEU A 4 -24.37 4.63 14.21
C LEU A 4 -23.89 3.19 14.39
N GLY A 5 -24.37 2.57 15.48
CA GLY A 5 -24.80 1.18 15.37
C GLY A 5 -26.28 1.23 15.00
N LEU A 6 -26.62 0.84 13.78
CA LEU A 6 -27.94 0.38 13.31
C LEU A 6 -27.91 0.30 11.77
N GLY A 7 -27.89 -0.93 11.24
CA GLY A 7 -28.43 -1.32 9.93
C GLY A 7 -28.04 -0.48 8.70
N PHE A 8 -26.87 -0.74 8.13
CA PHE A 8 -26.61 -0.48 6.71
C PHE A 8 -26.06 -1.75 6.07
N ASP A 9 -26.96 -2.60 5.61
CA ASP A 9 -26.62 -3.76 4.79
C ASP A 9 -26.67 -3.31 3.32
N TYR A 10 -25.49 -3.01 2.75
CA TYR A 10 -25.33 -2.68 1.34
C TYR A 10 -24.51 -3.78 0.66
N PRO A 11 -25.06 -4.50 -0.34
CA PRO A 11 -24.42 -5.67 -0.95
C PRO A 11 -23.17 -5.37 -1.80
N TYR A 12 -22.67 -4.13 -1.80
CA TYR A 12 -21.51 -3.71 -2.59
C TYR A 12 -20.40 -3.03 -1.77
N ILE A 13 -20.50 -3.02 -0.44
CA ILE A 13 -19.39 -2.54 0.40
C ILE A 13 -18.34 -3.64 0.47
N ARG A 14 -17.19 -3.43 -0.21
CA ARG A 14 -16.08 -4.38 -0.22
C ARG A 14 -15.02 -4.14 0.85
N TRP A 15 -14.97 -2.93 1.41
CA TRP A 15 -13.95 -2.54 2.41
C TRP A 15 -14.53 -1.49 3.37
N VAL A 16 -14.23 -1.62 4.66
CA VAL A 16 -14.49 -0.61 5.69
C VAL A 16 -13.14 -0.08 6.16
N ILE A 17 -12.91 1.22 6.03
CA ILE A 17 -11.67 1.88 6.47
C ILE A 17 -12.04 2.82 7.61
N HIS A 18 -11.49 2.56 8.80
CA HIS A 18 -11.61 3.44 9.94
C HIS A 18 -10.68 4.64 9.77
N THR A 19 -11.23 5.85 9.65
CA THR A 19 -10.47 7.10 9.44
C THR A 19 -10.10 7.82 10.74
N SER A 20 -10.33 7.21 11.90
CA SER A 20 -9.86 7.71 13.19
C SER A 20 -9.21 6.60 14.02
N THR A 21 -8.17 6.97 14.78
CA THR A 21 -7.47 6.08 15.70
C THR A 21 -8.43 5.58 16.78
N PRO A 22 -8.54 4.26 17.01
CA PRO A 22 -9.38 3.73 18.09
C PRO A 22 -8.82 4.18 19.44
N ASP A 23 -9.72 4.56 20.36
CA ASP A 23 -9.34 5.11 21.67
C ASP A 23 -8.54 4.14 22.56
N LYS A 24 -8.54 2.82 22.24
CA LYS A 24 -7.75 1.81 22.97
C LYS A 24 -7.25 0.70 22.04
N ALA A 25 -5.94 0.48 22.04
CA ALA A 25 -5.23 -0.53 21.25
C ALA A 25 -5.60 -1.99 21.60
N THR A 26 -6.23 -2.24 22.75
CA THR A 26 -6.56 -3.58 23.23
C THR A 26 -7.87 -4.14 22.70
N ALA A 27 -8.77 -3.30 22.16
CA ALA A 27 -10.07 -3.76 21.66
C ALA A 27 -9.99 -4.46 20.29
N PHE A 28 -8.88 -4.30 19.55
CA PHE A 28 -8.71 -4.86 18.20
C PHE A 28 -7.92 -6.19 18.19
N ALA A 29 -7.21 -6.50 19.26
CA ALA A 29 -6.29 -7.64 19.31
C ALA A 29 -6.95 -8.97 19.72
N GLN A 30 -8.26 -8.99 19.96
CA GLN A 30 -8.85 -9.93 20.91
C GLN A 30 -9.82 -10.98 20.35
N GLU A 31 -9.76 -11.33 19.06
CA GLU A 31 -10.61 -12.46 18.59
C GLU A 31 -9.90 -13.60 17.87
N TYR A 32 -8.67 -13.45 17.33
CA TYR A 32 -7.94 -14.59 16.76
C TYR A 32 -6.43 -14.43 16.92
N SER A 33 -5.74 -15.50 17.30
CA SER A 33 -4.28 -15.52 17.48
C SER A 33 -3.56 -14.95 16.26
N ARG A 34 -2.57 -14.08 16.47
CA ARG A 34 -1.71 -13.52 15.40
C ARG A 34 -1.13 -14.61 14.50
N ALA A 35 -0.85 -15.79 15.06
CA ALA A 35 -0.31 -16.93 14.32
C ALA A 35 -1.32 -17.55 13.34
N SER A 36 -2.57 -17.77 13.74
CA SER A 36 -3.60 -18.35 12.85
C SER A 36 -4.00 -17.38 11.73
N HIS A 37 -4.01 -16.08 12.01
CA HIS A 37 -4.17 -15.04 11.00
C HIS A 37 -3.06 -15.06 9.94
N GLN A 38 -1.81 -15.20 10.37
CA GLN A 38 -0.67 -15.19 9.46
C GLN A 38 -0.69 -16.39 8.52
N GLU A 39 -0.98 -17.59 9.04
CA GLU A 39 -1.11 -18.80 8.23
C GLU A 39 -2.25 -18.69 7.20
N ALA A 40 -3.41 -18.16 7.60
CA ALA A 40 -4.54 -17.95 6.69
C ALA A 40 -4.22 -16.94 5.57
N ILE A 41 -3.55 -15.84 5.88
CA ILE A 41 -3.12 -14.86 4.88
C ILE A 41 -2.12 -15.49 3.90
N GLN A 42 -1.14 -16.24 4.39
CA GLN A 42 -0.17 -16.90 3.54
C GLN A 42 -0.83 -17.94 2.62
N LEU A 43 -1.79 -18.71 3.14
CA LEU A 43 -2.56 -19.67 2.37
C LEU A 43 -3.38 -18.99 1.27
N TYR A 44 -3.97 -17.82 1.55
CA TYR A 44 -4.71 -17.03 0.55
C TYR A 44 -3.77 -16.49 -0.54
N LEU A 45 -2.62 -15.93 -0.14
CA LEU A 45 -1.63 -15.35 -1.05
C LEU A 45 -0.93 -16.40 -1.90
N SER A 46 -0.85 -17.65 -1.44
CA SER A 46 -0.28 -18.76 -2.23
C SER A 46 -1.01 -18.99 -3.55
N GLN A 47 -2.30 -18.61 -3.63
CA GLN A 47 -3.18 -18.88 -4.77
C GLN A 47 -3.23 -20.36 -5.19
N GLN A 48 -2.87 -21.29 -4.29
CA GLN A 48 -2.88 -22.74 -4.58
C GLN A 48 -4.28 -23.35 -4.46
N TYR A 49 -5.15 -22.73 -3.67
CA TYR A 49 -6.50 -23.20 -3.38
C TYR A 49 -7.54 -22.14 -3.74
N CYS A 50 -8.81 -22.56 -3.83
CA CYS A 50 -9.93 -21.64 -4.01
C CYS A 50 -9.88 -20.51 -2.96
N SER A 51 -9.79 -19.26 -3.40
CA SER A 51 -9.66 -18.10 -2.52
C SER A 51 -10.82 -17.99 -1.53
N ARG A 52 -12.05 -18.29 -1.98
CA ARG A 52 -13.24 -18.33 -1.11
C ARG A 52 -13.15 -19.45 -0.08
N GLY A 53 -12.63 -20.60 -0.46
CA GLY A 53 -12.47 -21.73 0.46
C GLY A 53 -11.40 -21.48 1.53
N VAL A 54 -10.32 -20.78 1.19
CA VAL A 54 -9.34 -20.34 2.19
C VAL A 54 -9.95 -19.35 3.18
N LEU A 55 -10.70 -18.35 2.69
CA LEU A 55 -11.36 -17.37 3.56
C LEU A 55 -12.43 -18.01 4.44
N SER A 56 -13.27 -18.86 3.87
CA SER A 56 -14.33 -19.57 4.60
C SER A 56 -13.75 -20.51 5.65
N GLN A 57 -12.61 -21.17 5.36
CA GLN A 57 -11.92 -21.99 6.36
C GLN A 57 -11.48 -21.18 7.60
N PHE A 58 -11.10 -19.92 7.39
CA PHE A 58 -10.63 -19.05 8.45
C PHE A 58 -11.77 -18.34 9.19
N LEU A 59 -12.82 -17.92 8.48
CA LEU A 59 -13.91 -17.09 9.01
C LEU A 59 -15.12 -17.89 9.50
N ASP A 60 -15.34 -19.08 8.95
CA ASP A 60 -16.53 -19.90 9.24
C ASP A 60 -16.17 -21.14 10.08
N SER A 61 -17.17 -21.71 10.75
CA SER A 61 -17.02 -23.01 11.40
C SER A 61 -16.95 -24.14 10.37
N GLU A 62 -16.20 -25.19 10.66
CA GLU A 62 -15.94 -26.31 9.75
C GLU A 62 -17.18 -26.89 9.04
N PRO A 63 -18.33 -27.11 9.71
CA PRO A 63 -19.53 -27.62 9.05
C PRO A 63 -20.10 -26.69 7.97
N TYR A 64 -19.70 -25.42 7.97
CA TYR A 64 -20.20 -24.38 7.07
C TYR A 64 -19.14 -23.91 6.07
N TRP A 65 -17.99 -24.57 5.97
CA TRP A 65 -16.98 -24.19 4.99
C TRP A 65 -17.51 -24.28 3.57
N ARG A 66 -17.33 -23.20 2.80
CA ARG A 66 -17.76 -23.07 1.40
C ARG A 66 -16.57 -22.88 0.48
N TRP A 67 -16.79 -23.02 -0.82
CA TRP A 67 -15.88 -22.64 -1.90
C TRP A 67 -16.69 -22.05 -3.06
N CYS A 68 -16.07 -21.65 -4.17
CA CYS A 68 -16.78 -21.08 -5.32
C CYS A 68 -17.77 -22.09 -5.93
N MET A 69 -19.05 -21.97 -5.61
CA MET A 69 -20.13 -22.81 -6.15
C MET A 69 -20.70 -22.22 -7.45
N ALA A 70 -21.52 -22.97 -8.18
CA ALA A 70 -22.10 -22.56 -9.47
C ALA A 70 -22.91 -21.24 -9.43
N ASP A 71 -23.44 -20.87 -8.27
CA ASP A 71 -24.13 -19.61 -7.99
C ASP A 71 -23.17 -18.44 -7.65
N ASP A 72 -21.89 -18.72 -7.44
CA ASP A 72 -20.86 -17.75 -7.13
C ASP A 72 -20.05 -17.32 -8.37
N MET A 73 -19.55 -16.09 -8.32
CA MET A 73 -18.45 -15.67 -9.19
C MET A 73 -17.17 -16.44 -8.82
N ALA A 74 -16.61 -17.16 -9.80
CA ALA A 74 -15.36 -17.90 -9.62
C ALA A 74 -14.20 -16.95 -9.27
N CYS A 75 -13.38 -17.35 -8.29
CA CYS A 75 -12.17 -16.61 -7.95
C CYS A 75 -11.08 -16.82 -9.01
N GLN A 76 -10.02 -16.02 -8.99
CA GLN A 76 -8.90 -16.12 -9.93
C GLN A 76 -8.19 -17.48 -9.99
N VAL A 77 -8.32 -18.31 -8.94
CA VAL A 77 -7.78 -19.68 -8.90
C VAL A 77 -8.75 -20.67 -9.55
N CYS A 78 -10.06 -20.48 -9.36
CA CYS A 78 -11.09 -21.35 -9.92
C CYS A 78 -11.40 -20.89 -11.34
N GLN A 79 -10.97 -21.65 -12.36
CA GLN A 79 -11.34 -21.34 -13.74
C GLN A 79 -12.83 -21.57 -13.99
N VAL A 80 -13.40 -22.59 -13.33
CA VAL A 80 -14.82 -22.94 -13.37
C VAL A 80 -15.30 -23.18 -11.94
N PRO A 81 -16.53 -22.76 -11.58
CA PRO A 81 -17.09 -23.05 -10.26
C PRO A 81 -17.26 -24.55 -10.00
N TYR A 82 -17.26 -24.93 -8.73
CA TYR A 82 -17.52 -26.30 -8.30
C TYR A 82 -19.02 -26.63 -8.39
N SER A 83 -19.33 -27.85 -8.84
CA SER A 83 -20.69 -28.40 -8.87
C SER A 83 -21.08 -29.08 -7.55
N GLU A 84 -20.10 -29.51 -6.76
CA GLU A 84 -20.30 -30.21 -5.50
C GLU A 84 -19.90 -29.33 -4.33
N ALA A 85 -20.56 -29.52 -3.19
CA ALA A 85 -20.20 -28.84 -1.95
C ALA A 85 -18.79 -29.23 -1.50
N ARG A 86 -18.13 -28.32 -0.77
CA ARG A 86 -16.82 -28.60 -0.20
C ARG A 86 -16.91 -29.82 0.74
N PRO A 87 -16.04 -30.83 0.58
CA PRO A 87 -16.00 -31.96 1.50
C PRO A 87 -15.71 -31.51 2.94
N ALA A 88 -16.44 -32.08 3.90
CA ALA A 88 -16.20 -31.87 5.33
C ALA A 88 -14.86 -32.49 5.75
N GLY A 89 -14.17 -31.89 6.74
CA GLY A 89 -12.94 -32.45 7.30
C GLY A 89 -11.68 -32.30 6.44
N VAL A 90 -11.72 -31.53 5.34
CA VAL A 90 -10.56 -31.29 4.48
C VAL A 90 -10.07 -29.85 4.62
N PRO A 91 -9.17 -29.57 5.59
CA PRO A 91 -8.53 -28.27 5.72
C PRO A 91 -7.47 -28.09 4.64
N PHE A 92 -7.43 -26.89 4.06
CA PHE A 92 -6.30 -26.42 3.28
C PHE A 92 -5.14 -26.10 4.23
N SER A 93 -3.94 -26.44 3.81
CA SER A 93 -2.71 -26.12 4.53
C SER A 93 -1.63 -25.73 3.53
N LEU A 94 -0.70 -24.90 3.97
CA LEU A 94 0.49 -24.64 3.18
C LEU A 94 1.36 -25.89 3.23
N ALA A 95 1.74 -26.43 2.08
CA ALA A 95 2.92 -27.28 2.04
C ALA A 95 4.09 -26.46 2.61
N ALA A 96 5.01 -27.10 3.35
CA ALA A 96 6.11 -26.43 4.07
C ALA A 96 7.15 -25.71 3.16
N ALA A 97 6.78 -25.33 1.94
CA ALA A 97 7.64 -24.71 0.96
C ALA A 97 7.47 -23.19 0.93
N ALA A 98 8.60 -22.53 1.19
CA ALA A 98 8.90 -21.10 1.09
C ALA A 98 8.14 -20.19 2.07
N SER A 99 8.81 -19.87 3.18
CA SER A 99 8.50 -18.69 3.98
C SER A 99 8.69 -17.44 3.10
N ALA A 100 7.65 -17.02 2.39
CA ALA A 100 7.60 -15.67 1.88
C ALA A 100 7.77 -14.75 3.10
N VAL A 101 8.75 -13.83 3.04
CA VAL A 101 8.95 -12.85 4.10
C VAL A 101 7.67 -12.03 4.20
N PHE A 102 6.85 -12.34 5.20
CA PHE A 102 5.62 -11.63 5.45
C PHE A 102 5.97 -10.22 5.92
N THR A 103 5.96 -9.25 5.01
CA THR A 103 5.96 -7.84 5.35
C THR A 103 4.58 -7.51 5.92
N GLY A 104 4.38 -7.86 7.19
CA GLY A 104 3.10 -7.69 7.87
C GLY A 104 2.68 -6.22 7.97
N PRO A 105 1.48 -5.95 8.52
CA PRO A 105 0.97 -4.59 8.70
C PRO A 105 1.96 -3.65 9.40
N GLU A 106 2.77 -4.17 10.34
CA GLU A 106 3.81 -3.39 11.03
C GLU A 106 4.93 -2.90 10.08
N GLU A 107 5.33 -3.69 9.10
CA GLU A 107 6.32 -3.29 8.08
C GLU A 107 5.74 -2.19 7.19
N VAL A 108 4.50 -2.38 6.72
CA VAL A 108 3.80 -1.40 5.88
C VAL A 108 3.63 -0.07 6.62
N LEU A 109 3.22 -0.12 7.89
CA LEU A 109 3.10 1.06 8.74
C LEU A 109 4.46 1.73 8.96
N ARG A 110 5.52 0.97 9.25
CA ARG A 110 6.87 1.52 9.45
C ARG A 110 7.40 2.19 8.19
N GLN A 111 7.21 1.58 7.02
CA GLN A 111 7.57 2.18 5.74
C GLN A 111 6.76 3.45 5.47
N GLY A 112 5.46 3.44 5.76
CA GLY A 112 4.59 4.61 5.65
C GLY A 112 5.08 5.77 6.53
N TYR A 113 5.38 5.50 7.81
CA TYR A 113 5.95 6.50 8.72
C TYR A 113 7.28 7.05 8.23
N ALA A 114 8.18 6.18 7.74
CA ALA A 114 9.47 6.62 7.21
C ALA A 114 9.32 7.52 5.97
N GLN A 115 8.41 7.18 5.05
CA GLN A 115 8.12 7.98 3.87
C GLN A 115 7.50 9.34 4.24
N GLU A 116 6.53 9.35 5.15
CA GLU A 116 5.89 10.60 5.60
C GLU A 116 6.89 11.51 6.32
N GLN A 117 7.76 10.95 7.16
CA GLN A 117 8.81 11.72 7.82
C GLN A 117 9.81 12.31 6.80
N ALA A 118 10.22 11.53 5.79
CA ALA A 118 11.10 12.02 4.74
C ALA A 118 10.45 13.15 3.94
N ARG A 119 9.15 13.02 3.62
CA ARG A 119 8.38 14.05 2.95
C ARG A 119 8.25 15.32 3.79
N SER A 120 7.87 15.20 5.05
CA SER A 120 7.69 16.33 5.96
C SER A 120 8.99 17.12 6.15
N ARG A 121 10.13 16.44 6.30
CA ARG A 121 11.46 17.09 6.34
C ARG A 121 11.75 17.84 5.05
N TYR A 122 11.51 17.22 3.90
CA TYR A 122 11.72 17.87 2.61
C TYR A 122 10.84 19.11 2.44
N GLU A 123 9.57 19.06 2.86
CA GLU A 123 8.67 20.23 2.83
C GLU A 123 9.17 21.36 3.73
N GLN A 124 9.64 21.05 4.95
CA GLN A 124 10.27 22.03 5.85
C GLN A 124 11.54 22.65 5.25
N ASP A 125 12.41 21.84 4.63
CA ASP A 125 13.61 22.32 3.96
C ASP A 125 13.28 23.27 2.79
N LEU A 126 12.20 22.99 2.06
CA LEU A 126 11.69 23.87 1.01
C LEU A 126 11.17 25.19 1.58
N GLU A 127 10.46 25.16 2.71
CA GLU A 127 9.99 26.38 3.40
C GLU A 127 11.16 27.26 3.84
N LEU A 128 12.22 26.66 4.39
CA LEU A 128 13.45 27.38 4.75
C LEU A 128 14.17 27.96 3.54
N ALA A 129 14.01 27.34 2.36
CA ALA A 129 14.60 27.81 1.12
C ALA A 129 13.76 28.88 0.41
N LEU A 130 12.53 29.18 0.86
CA LEU A 130 11.67 30.19 0.24
C LEU A 130 12.35 31.56 0.23
N GLY A 131 12.30 32.23 -0.92
CA GLY A 131 12.96 33.53 -1.11
C GLY A 131 14.46 33.46 -1.39
N SER A 132 15.08 32.28 -1.27
CA SER A 132 16.50 32.06 -1.58
C SER A 132 16.72 31.32 -2.90
N CYS A 133 17.84 31.59 -3.57
CA CYS A 133 18.24 30.92 -4.80
C CYS A 133 19.15 29.73 -4.49
N LEU A 134 18.58 28.53 -4.49
CA LEU A 134 19.33 27.29 -4.23
C LEU A 134 20.51 27.07 -5.18
N TYR A 135 20.38 27.49 -6.45
CA TYR A 135 21.47 27.42 -7.42
C TYR A 135 22.66 28.28 -6.99
N CYS A 136 22.43 29.57 -6.69
CA CYS A 136 23.49 30.46 -6.20
C CYS A 136 24.06 29.98 -4.86
N ARG A 137 23.22 29.42 -3.97
CA ARG A 137 23.66 28.85 -2.71
C ARG A 137 24.65 27.70 -2.91
N ALA A 138 24.39 26.77 -3.84
CA ALA A 138 25.30 25.68 -4.15
C ALA A 138 26.60 26.16 -4.81
N MET A 139 26.54 27.23 -5.59
CA MET A 139 27.70 27.87 -6.22
C MET A 139 28.50 28.78 -5.27
N GLY A 140 28.13 28.86 -4.00
CA GLY A 140 28.78 29.73 -3.00
C GLY A 140 28.63 31.23 -3.30
N GLN A 141 27.59 31.62 -4.05
CA GLN A 141 27.30 32.99 -4.45
C GLN A 141 26.21 33.62 -3.56
N PRO A 142 26.06 34.95 -3.54
CA PRO A 142 24.93 35.61 -2.87
C PRO A 142 23.60 35.05 -3.36
N PHE A 143 22.76 34.60 -2.43
CA PHE A 143 21.58 33.78 -2.73
C PHE A 143 20.27 34.35 -2.18
N ASP A 144 20.27 35.52 -1.54
CA ASP A 144 19.04 36.20 -1.08
C ASP A 144 18.28 36.86 -2.23
N HIS A 145 17.76 36.02 -3.12
CA HIS A 145 16.89 36.42 -4.21
C HIS A 145 16.05 35.24 -4.67
N ALA A 146 14.84 35.52 -5.16
CA ALA A 146 14.00 34.50 -5.77
C ALA A 146 14.67 33.91 -7.02
N ALA A 147 14.56 32.58 -7.20
CA ALA A 147 15.11 31.88 -8.36
C ALA A 147 14.66 32.48 -9.71
N ILE A 148 13.43 33.02 -9.79
CA ILE A 148 12.93 33.71 -10.99
C ILE A 148 13.70 34.99 -11.31
N ARG A 149 14.30 35.66 -10.33
CA ARG A 149 15.11 36.88 -10.48
C ARG A 149 16.61 36.61 -10.60
N CYS A 150 17.03 35.35 -10.53
CA CYS A 150 18.44 34.98 -10.63
C CYS A 150 18.99 35.25 -12.04
N ALA A 151 20.15 35.90 -12.13
CA ALA A 151 20.84 36.15 -13.40
C ALA A 151 21.28 34.85 -14.10
N GLN A 152 21.69 33.85 -13.31
CA GLN A 152 22.13 32.54 -13.79
C GLN A 152 20.97 31.55 -13.98
N ARG A 153 19.71 32.02 -13.96
CA ARG A 153 18.55 31.12 -14.00
C ARG A 153 18.50 30.24 -15.26
N PHE A 154 19.06 30.72 -16.36
CA PHE A 154 19.03 30.02 -17.62
C PHE A 154 19.92 28.78 -17.66
N ASP A 155 20.93 28.70 -16.79
CA ASP A 155 21.84 27.55 -16.72
C ASP A 155 21.09 26.31 -16.23
N TRP A 156 20.43 26.41 -15.07
CA TRP A 156 19.67 25.29 -14.51
C TRP A 156 18.39 25.00 -15.32
N ILE A 157 17.76 26.00 -15.94
CA ILE A 157 16.63 25.77 -16.86
C ILE A 157 17.08 24.94 -18.06
N ARG A 158 18.26 25.25 -18.63
CA ARG A 158 18.82 24.51 -19.76
C ARG A 158 19.22 23.10 -19.34
N ALA A 159 19.88 22.94 -18.20
CA ALA A 159 20.23 21.63 -17.65
C ALA A 159 18.99 20.74 -17.44
N LYS A 160 17.95 21.29 -16.80
CA LYS A 160 16.66 20.60 -16.62
C LYS A 160 16.04 20.17 -17.95
N LYS A 161 16.05 21.04 -18.96
CA LYS A 161 15.52 20.72 -20.29
C LYS A 161 16.29 19.58 -20.96
N THR A 162 17.61 19.57 -20.85
CA THR A 162 18.47 18.48 -21.38
C THR A 162 18.11 17.14 -20.74
N VAL A 163 17.95 17.12 -19.41
CA VAL A 163 17.58 15.90 -18.67
C VAL A 163 16.19 15.42 -19.06
N LEU A 164 15.20 16.32 -19.15
CA LEU A 164 13.85 15.98 -19.59
C LEU A 164 13.85 15.33 -20.98
N VAL A 165 14.59 15.91 -21.94
CA VAL A 165 14.72 15.35 -23.28
C VAL A 165 15.36 13.96 -23.24
N ALA A 166 16.38 13.75 -22.41
CA ALA A 166 17.00 12.44 -22.24
C ALA A 166 16.03 11.41 -21.63
N CYS A 167 15.23 11.80 -20.64
CA CYS A 167 14.18 10.96 -20.06
C CYS A 167 13.13 10.55 -21.12
N HIS A 168 12.68 11.50 -21.94
CA HIS A 168 11.71 11.22 -23.00
C HIS A 168 12.26 10.22 -24.02
N LYS A 169 13.55 10.30 -24.37
CA LYS A 169 14.20 9.30 -25.25
C LYS A 169 14.19 7.90 -24.65
N GLN A 170 14.14 7.77 -23.33
CA GLN A 170 14.07 6.49 -22.61
C GLN A 170 12.62 6.07 -22.31
N GLY A 171 11.61 6.74 -22.88
CA GLY A 171 10.20 6.45 -22.62
C GLY A 171 9.69 6.91 -21.24
N LYS A 172 10.46 7.74 -20.53
CA LYS A 172 10.07 8.29 -19.22
C LYS A 172 9.58 9.72 -19.40
N TYR A 173 8.36 10.00 -18.93
CA TYR A 173 7.70 11.31 -19.07
C TYR A 173 8.03 12.29 -17.93
N TRP A 174 8.71 11.82 -16.89
CA TRP A 174 9.06 12.62 -15.71
C TRP A 174 10.51 12.37 -15.27
N ILE A 175 11.10 13.38 -14.63
CA ILE A 175 12.31 13.20 -13.82
C ILE A 175 11.85 12.51 -12.54
N ALA A 176 12.56 11.46 -12.09
CA ALA A 176 12.18 10.74 -10.87
C ALA A 176 12.13 11.69 -9.66
N PRO A 177 11.21 11.47 -8.70
CA PRO A 177 11.17 12.22 -7.45
C PRO A 177 12.55 12.22 -6.77
N TYR A 178 12.94 13.35 -6.17
CA TYR A 178 14.23 13.54 -5.48
C TYR A 178 15.50 13.46 -6.34
N MET A 179 15.42 13.27 -7.67
CA MET A 179 16.54 13.57 -8.55
C MET A 179 16.60 15.06 -8.83
N ALA A 180 17.19 15.82 -7.91
CA ALA A 180 17.73 17.12 -8.25
C ALA A 180 18.98 16.89 -9.11
N CYS A 181 18.86 17.08 -10.43
CA CYS A 181 20.06 17.27 -11.24
C CYS A 181 20.71 18.58 -10.80
N TRP A 182 21.91 18.45 -10.22
CA TRP A 182 22.89 19.52 -10.11
C TRP A 182 23.83 19.41 -11.30
#